data_AF-A0A495Z825-F1
#
_entry.id   AF-A0A495Z825-F1
#
_cell.length_a   1.000
_cell.length_b   1.000
_cell.length_c   1.000
_cell.angle_alpha   90.00
_cell.angle_beta   90.00
_cell.angle_gamma   90.00
#
_symmetry.space_group_name_H-M   'P 1'
#
loop_
_entity.id
_entity.type
_entity.pdbx_description
1 polymer ?
#
loop_
_entity_poly.entity_id
_entity_poly.type
_entity_poly.pdbx_seq_one_letter_code
_entity_poly.pdbx_strand_id
1 'polypeptide(L)'
;MKLRCQLKGAKCPPFKHNGIFHPDNESIKRLLPDLNRCADCMAYMAPTLPSFRDDLLQIASITLHEKGPAFDPAHESRASFGTFIRPRICVSLTNARRKELDHHGRERLEPIGASDAPNAADTEDDTDMAFMLSVPEPTTESFVDALLWDISVANFERALPQLLNALTPRERQVFDCIRGDMQNRDIAEILHLSSGRVPQLINQVEIKLKQACQQLGLIEQTVSAGV
;
A
#
# COMPACT_ATOMS: atom_id res chain seq x y z
N MET A 1 3.95 -30.55 16.42
CA MET A 1 3.86 -30.11 17.84
C MET A 1 2.87 -28.97 17.94
N LYS A 2 1.82 -29.10 18.75
CA LYS A 2 0.80 -28.05 18.97
C LYS A 2 1.23 -27.18 20.16
N LEU A 3 1.64 -25.93 19.91
CA LEU A 3 1.89 -24.95 20.97
C LEU A 3 0.55 -24.42 21.49
N ARG A 4 0.05 -25.00 22.58
CA ARG A 4 -1.10 -24.47 23.33
C ARG A 4 -0.58 -23.39 24.28
N CYS A 5 -0.89 -22.13 24.00
CA CYS A 5 -0.73 -21.06 24.99
C CYS A 5 -1.89 -21.17 26.00
N GLN A 6 -1.68 -21.92 27.08
CA GLN A 6 -2.62 -22.01 28.19
C GLN A 6 -2.24 -21.01 29.28
N LEU A 7 -2.56 -19.74 29.10
CA LEU A 7 -2.64 -18.79 30.21
C LEU A 7 -3.91 -17.97 30.04
N LYS A 8 -4.98 -18.39 30.73
CA LYS A 8 -6.20 -17.61 30.89
C LYS A 8 -5.85 -16.30 31.61
N GLY A 9 -6.01 -15.17 30.93
CA GLY A 9 -6.08 -13.84 31.57
C GLY A 9 -4.79 -13.05 31.71
N ALA A 10 -3.62 -13.60 31.38
CA ALA A 10 -2.38 -12.82 31.36
C ALA A 10 -2.20 -12.19 29.97
N LYS A 11 -2.40 -10.86 29.86
CA LYS A 11 -1.91 -10.11 28.70
C LYS A 11 -0.38 -10.18 28.72
N CYS A 12 0.22 -10.75 27.68
CA CYS A 12 1.67 -10.72 27.51
C CYS A 12 2.15 -9.26 27.61
N PRO A 13 3.22 -8.98 28.37
CA PRO A 13 3.70 -7.62 28.54
C PRO A 13 4.03 -7.00 27.16
N PRO A 14 3.76 -5.70 26.97
CA PRO A 14 4.08 -5.01 25.72
C PRO A 14 5.60 -5.05 25.48
N PHE A 15 5.95 -5.65 24.34
CA PHE A 15 7.31 -5.96 23.92
C PHE A 15 8.14 -4.68 23.72
N LYS A 16 9.33 -4.60 24.34
CA LYS A 16 10.32 -3.55 24.05
C LYS A 16 11.25 -4.03 22.94
N HIS A 17 11.10 -3.47 21.74
CA HIS A 17 11.95 -3.75 20.58
C HIS A 17 13.32 -3.05 20.69
N ASN A 18 14.20 -3.53 21.58
CA ASN A 18 15.57 -3.01 21.70
C ASN A 18 16.60 -4.05 21.24
N GLY A 19 16.34 -4.74 20.13
CA GLY A 19 17.33 -5.61 19.51
C GLY A 19 18.46 -4.79 18.89
N ILE A 20 19.70 -5.07 19.27
CA ILE A 20 20.92 -4.58 18.62
C ILE A 20 21.47 -5.73 17.75
N PHE A 21 20.58 -6.49 17.09
CA PHE A 21 21.02 -7.54 16.19
C PHE A 21 21.34 -6.91 14.84
N HIS A 22 22.51 -7.20 14.28
CA HIS A 22 22.84 -6.81 12.91
C HIS A 22 22.99 -8.11 12.15
N PRO A 23 22.01 -8.48 11.29
CA PRO A 23 22.11 -9.70 10.52
C PRO A 23 23.36 -9.60 9.62
N ASP A 24 24.30 -10.52 9.81
CA ASP A 24 25.48 -10.61 8.95
C ASP A 24 25.11 -11.26 7.61
N ASN A 25 25.95 -11.07 6.60
CA ASN A 25 25.72 -11.62 5.26
C ASN A 25 25.53 -13.13 5.28
N GLU A 26 26.16 -13.85 6.22
CA GLU A 26 26.01 -15.30 6.36
C GLU A 26 24.64 -15.71 6.94
N SER A 27 24.12 -14.97 7.93
CA SER A 27 22.77 -15.18 8.45
C SER A 27 21.71 -14.89 7.38
N ILE A 28 21.91 -13.85 6.58
CA ILE A 28 21.02 -13.51 5.45
C ILE A 28 21.08 -14.59 4.37
N LYS A 29 22.28 -15.02 3.96
CA LYS A 29 22.46 -16.08 2.96
C LYS A 29 21.74 -17.38 3.35
N ARG A 30 21.78 -17.77 4.63
CA ARG A 30 21.09 -18.96 5.14
C ARG A 30 19.56 -18.86 5.03
N LEU A 31 19.02 -17.64 5.01
CA LEU A 31 17.58 -17.38 4.89
C LEU A 31 17.11 -17.23 3.44
N LEU A 32 18.01 -16.97 2.47
CA LEU A 32 17.64 -16.81 1.06
C LEU A 32 16.81 -17.97 0.47
N PRO A 33 17.12 -19.25 0.75
CA PRO A 33 16.28 -20.36 0.28
C PRO A 33 14.87 -20.31 0.87
N ASP A 34 14.74 -19.89 2.14
CA ASP A 34 13.44 -19.74 2.80
C ASP A 34 12.65 -18.56 2.21
N LEU A 35 13.31 -17.44 1.89
CA LEU A 35 12.66 -16.29 1.25
C LEU A 35 12.11 -16.65 -0.11
N ASN A 36 12.91 -17.36 -0.93
CA ASN A 36 12.47 -17.87 -2.23
C ASN A 36 11.26 -18.79 -2.07
N ARG A 37 11.32 -19.74 -1.14
CA ARG A 37 10.20 -20.64 -0.87
C ARG A 37 8.94 -19.91 -0.42
N CYS A 38 9.08 -18.89 0.43
CA CYS A 38 7.97 -18.05 0.85
C CYS A 38 7.38 -17.26 -0.33
N ALA A 39 8.20 -16.68 -1.20
CA ALA A 39 7.75 -15.99 -2.40
C ALA A 39 7.04 -16.95 -3.37
N ASP A 40 7.60 -18.13 -3.62
CA ASP A 40 6.98 -19.17 -4.46
C ASP A 40 5.62 -19.60 -3.90
N CYS A 41 5.55 -19.93 -2.61
CA CYS A 41 4.29 -20.29 -1.98
C CYS A 41 3.23 -19.20 -2.13
N MET A 42 3.64 -17.93 -2.08
CA MET A 42 2.74 -16.78 -2.18
C MET A 42 2.48 -16.35 -3.62
N ALA A 43 3.26 -16.76 -4.61
CA ALA A 43 2.97 -16.52 -6.02
C ALA A 43 2.03 -17.60 -6.58
N TYR A 44 2.21 -18.85 -6.16
CA TYR A 44 1.49 -20.00 -6.70
C TYR A 44 0.29 -20.47 -5.86
N MET A 45 0.05 -19.89 -4.68
CA MET A 45 -1.22 -20.09 -3.97
C MET A 45 -2.37 -19.46 -4.77
N ALA A 46 -3.56 -20.05 -4.73
CA ALA A 46 -4.73 -19.57 -5.48
C ALA A 46 -5.34 -18.28 -4.88
N PRO A 47 -5.76 -17.29 -5.68
CA PRO A 47 -5.52 -17.16 -7.13
C PRO A 47 -4.03 -16.93 -7.45
N THR A 48 -3.53 -17.56 -8.51
CA THR A 48 -2.10 -17.56 -8.84
C THR A 48 -1.65 -16.23 -9.45
N LEU A 49 -0.56 -15.65 -8.96
CA LEU A 49 0.10 -14.46 -9.51
C LEU A 49 1.61 -14.70 -9.64
N PRO A 50 2.04 -15.46 -10.66
CA PRO A 50 3.46 -15.72 -10.90
C PRO A 50 4.25 -14.43 -11.24
N SER A 51 3.62 -13.44 -11.87
CA SER A 51 4.24 -12.14 -12.19
C SER A 51 4.64 -11.36 -10.94
N PHE A 52 3.90 -11.50 -9.83
CA PHE A 52 4.15 -10.79 -8.58
C PHE A 52 5.24 -11.46 -7.71
N ARG A 53 5.85 -12.55 -8.20
CA ARG A 53 6.83 -13.34 -7.44
C ARG A 53 8.06 -12.54 -7.05
N ASP A 54 8.63 -11.78 -7.98
CA ASP A 54 9.88 -11.07 -7.72
C ASP A 54 9.66 -9.89 -6.77
N ASP A 55 8.50 -9.23 -6.85
CA ASP A 55 8.07 -8.23 -5.86
C ASP A 55 7.90 -8.84 -4.47
N LEU A 56 7.28 -10.04 -4.38
CA LEU A 56 7.18 -10.78 -3.12
C LEU A 56 8.57 -11.10 -2.56
N LEU A 57 9.55 -11.46 -3.39
CA LEU A 57 10.92 -11.71 -2.94
C LEU A 57 11.60 -10.42 -2.43
N GLN A 58 11.37 -9.30 -3.10
CA GLN A 58 11.87 -7.99 -2.65
C GLN A 58 11.24 -7.58 -1.31
N ILE A 59 9.93 -7.74 -1.15
CA ILE A 59 9.20 -7.45 0.10
C ILE A 59 9.72 -8.33 1.23
N ALA A 60 9.99 -9.62 0.96
CA ALA A 60 10.57 -10.52 1.94
C ALA A 60 11.96 -10.04 2.41
N SER A 61 12.78 -9.58 1.46
CA SER A 61 14.13 -9.05 1.72
C SER A 61 14.09 -7.74 2.52
N ILE A 62 13.21 -6.80 2.15
CA ILE A 62 12.99 -5.55 2.90
C ILE A 62 12.53 -5.86 4.32
N THR A 63 11.56 -6.77 4.49
CA THR A 63 11.06 -7.16 5.82
C THR A 63 12.18 -7.73 6.69
N LEU A 64 13.09 -8.51 6.11
CA LEU A 64 14.26 -9.02 6.81
C LEU A 64 15.15 -7.89 7.31
N HIS A 65 15.44 -6.88 6.47
CA HIS A 65 16.27 -5.74 6.85
C HIS A 65 15.61 -4.83 7.89
N GLU A 66 14.31 -4.57 7.77
CA GLU A 66 13.59 -3.67 8.69
C GLU A 66 13.30 -4.31 10.04
N LYS A 67 12.92 -5.59 10.06
CA LYS A 67 12.47 -6.26 11.28
C LYS A 67 13.54 -7.13 11.91
N GLY A 68 14.54 -7.55 11.13
CA GLY A 68 15.66 -8.36 11.59
C GLY A 68 16.40 -7.76 12.77
N PRO A 69 16.73 -6.46 12.78
CA PRO A 69 17.47 -5.85 13.87
C PRO A 69 16.78 -5.90 15.23
N ALA A 70 15.44 -5.96 15.25
CA ALA A 70 14.67 -6.09 16.47
C ALA A 70 14.73 -7.50 17.11
N PHE A 71 15.47 -8.44 16.51
CA PHE A 71 15.75 -9.74 17.12
C PHE A 71 16.66 -9.57 18.33
N ASP A 72 16.35 -10.27 19.42
CA ASP A 72 17.18 -10.37 20.61
C ASP A 72 17.66 -11.82 20.77
N PRO A 73 18.96 -12.11 20.51
CA PRO A 73 19.50 -13.44 20.67
C PRO A 73 19.55 -13.91 22.14
N ALA A 74 19.51 -12.99 23.11
CA ALA A 74 19.52 -13.29 24.53
C ALA A 74 18.12 -13.50 25.13
N HIS A 75 17.07 -13.42 24.31
CA HIS A 75 15.69 -13.53 24.75
C HIS A 75 15.39 -14.89 25.43
N GLU A 76 14.59 -14.87 26.50
CA GLU A 76 14.26 -16.04 27.34
C GLU A 76 13.69 -17.23 26.56
N SER A 77 12.98 -16.95 25.45
CA SER A 77 12.41 -17.98 24.58
C SER A 77 13.45 -18.81 23.83
N ARG A 78 14.70 -18.35 23.74
CA ARG A 78 15.80 -18.95 22.96
C ARG A 78 15.42 -19.26 21.51
N ALA A 79 14.45 -18.53 20.96
CA ALA A 79 13.99 -18.74 19.59
C ALA A 79 15.09 -18.36 18.61
N SER A 80 15.26 -19.17 17.55
CA SER A 80 16.22 -18.83 16.49
C SER A 80 15.80 -17.58 15.72
N PHE A 81 16.75 -16.89 15.09
CA PHE A 81 16.48 -15.76 14.22
C PHE A 81 15.45 -16.11 13.12
N GLY A 82 15.57 -17.30 12.53
CA GLY A 82 14.60 -17.82 11.55
C GLY A 82 13.18 -17.92 12.13
N THR A 83 13.05 -18.43 13.35
CA THR A 83 11.76 -18.51 14.07
C THR A 83 11.17 -17.13 14.34
N PHE A 84 12.02 -16.13 14.60
CA PHE A 84 11.59 -14.75 14.82
C PHE A 84 11.17 -14.05 13.52
N ILE A 85 11.94 -14.20 12.44
CA ILE A 85 11.78 -13.39 11.22
C ILE A 85 10.75 -13.97 10.25
N ARG A 86 10.65 -15.31 10.14
CA ARG A 86 9.73 -15.96 9.18
C ARG A 86 8.25 -15.56 9.37
N PRO A 87 7.67 -15.53 10.58
CA PRO A 87 6.28 -15.08 10.74
C PRO A 87 6.05 -13.64 10.28
N ARG A 88 7.05 -12.77 10.45
CA ARG A 88 6.98 -11.36 10.04
C ARG A 88 7.00 -11.24 8.52
N ILE A 89 7.90 -11.97 7.87
CA ILE A 89 7.95 -12.09 6.41
C ILE A 89 6.60 -12.61 5.88
N CYS A 90 6.08 -13.71 6.43
CA CYS A 90 4.80 -14.25 6.00
C CYS A 90 3.65 -13.22 6.11
N VAL A 91 3.57 -12.49 7.21
CA VAL A 91 2.56 -11.42 7.37
C VAL A 91 2.73 -10.32 6.32
N SER A 92 3.96 -9.86 6.07
CA SER A 92 4.23 -8.86 5.02
C SER A 92 3.80 -9.35 3.65
N LEU A 93 4.15 -10.59 3.28
CA LEU A 93 3.78 -11.17 1.99
C LEU A 93 2.27 -11.38 1.85
N THR A 94 1.59 -11.82 2.91
CA THR A 94 0.12 -11.98 2.90
C THR A 94 -0.58 -10.64 2.72
N ASN A 95 -0.09 -9.60 3.38
CA ASN A 95 -0.66 -8.26 3.24
C ASN A 95 -0.40 -7.67 1.85
N ALA A 96 0.81 -7.83 1.31
CA ALA A 96 1.13 -7.36 -0.03
C ALA A 96 0.30 -8.08 -1.10
N ARG A 97 0.24 -9.41 -1.04
CA ARG A 97 -0.61 -10.19 -1.93
C ARG A 97 -2.09 -9.81 -1.84
N ARG A 98 -2.61 -9.56 -0.64
CA ARG A 98 -4.01 -9.10 -0.48
C ARG A 98 -4.24 -7.77 -1.20
N LYS A 99 -3.34 -6.80 -1.00
CA LYS A 99 -3.42 -5.50 -1.69
C LYS A 99 -3.37 -5.66 -3.20
N GLU A 100 -2.50 -6.53 -3.70
CA GLU A 100 -2.37 -6.82 -5.13
C GLU A 100 -3.65 -7.43 -5.70
N LEU A 101 -4.26 -8.36 -4.97
CA LEU A 101 -5.55 -8.95 -5.35
C LEU A 101 -6.70 -7.95 -5.30
N ASP A 102 -6.70 -7.06 -4.32
CA ASP A 102 -7.69 -5.99 -4.23
C ASP A 102 -7.53 -4.99 -5.39
N HIS A 103 -6.29 -4.73 -5.82
CA HIS A 103 -5.99 -3.89 -6.97
C HIS A 103 -6.42 -4.53 -8.29
N HIS A 104 -5.99 -5.78 -8.55
CA HIS A 104 -6.45 -6.54 -9.72
C HIS A 104 -7.96 -6.74 -9.75
N GLY A 105 -8.61 -6.91 -8.58
CA GLY A 105 -10.07 -7.00 -8.50
C GLY A 105 -10.77 -5.70 -8.87
N ARG A 106 -10.15 -4.54 -8.59
CA ARG A 106 -10.66 -3.22 -9.00
C ARG A 106 -10.41 -2.92 -10.47
N GLU A 107 -9.28 -3.36 -11.01
CA GLU A 107 -8.96 -3.21 -12.45
C GLU A 107 -9.78 -4.16 -13.34
N ARG A 108 -10.29 -5.26 -12.79
CA ARG A 108 -11.07 -6.27 -13.55
C ARG A 108 -12.59 -6.03 -13.57
N LEU A 109 -13.06 -4.87 -13.12
CA LEU A 109 -14.47 -4.49 -13.27
C LEU A 109 -14.77 -4.16 -14.76
N GLU A 110 -15.48 -5.11 -15.38
CA GLU A 110 -16.17 -5.10 -16.69
C GLU A 110 -15.31 -5.16 -17.98
N PRO A 111 -15.17 -6.33 -18.61
CA PRO A 111 -15.35 -6.40 -20.05
C PRO A 111 -16.85 -6.22 -20.34
N ILE A 112 -17.23 -5.02 -20.80
CA ILE A 112 -18.52 -4.81 -21.45
C ILE A 112 -18.58 -5.77 -22.64
N GLY A 113 -19.41 -6.81 -22.54
CA GLY A 113 -19.69 -7.71 -23.66
C GLY A 113 -19.66 -9.19 -23.28
N ALA A 114 -20.65 -9.63 -22.50
CA ALA A 114 -21.13 -10.99 -22.65
C ALA A 114 -21.77 -11.11 -24.05
N SER A 115 -21.18 -11.94 -24.92
CA SER A 115 -21.89 -12.48 -26.07
C SER A 115 -21.48 -13.94 -26.24
N ASP A 116 -22.50 -14.78 -26.18
CA ASP A 116 -22.47 -16.23 -26.15
C ASP A 116 -21.69 -16.84 -27.32
N ALA A 117 -20.93 -17.91 -27.05
CA ALA A 117 -20.47 -18.85 -28.07
C ALA A 117 -21.66 -19.77 -28.48
N PRO A 118 -21.71 -20.33 -29.71
CA PRO A 118 -20.86 -21.50 -30.01
C PRO A 118 -20.41 -21.72 -31.47
N ASN A 119 -19.17 -22.24 -31.58
CA ASN A 119 -18.65 -23.27 -32.50
C ASN A 119 -18.66 -23.12 -34.05
N ALA A 120 -17.43 -23.25 -34.58
CA ALA A 120 -16.97 -24.16 -35.65
C ALA A 120 -16.58 -23.58 -37.03
N ALA A 121 -15.47 -24.14 -37.50
CA ALA A 121 -14.94 -24.25 -38.87
C ALA A 121 -13.99 -23.17 -39.39
N ASP A 122 -12.72 -23.60 -39.51
CA ASP A 122 -11.68 -23.24 -40.46
C ASP A 122 -12.01 -22.21 -41.54
N THR A 123 -11.20 -21.14 -41.60
CA THR A 123 -10.57 -20.71 -42.84
C THR A 123 -9.40 -19.78 -42.49
N GLU A 124 -8.23 -20.13 -43.02
CA GLU A 124 -7.05 -19.29 -43.08
C GLU A 124 -7.43 -18.00 -43.82
N ASP A 125 -7.38 -16.87 -43.11
CA ASP A 125 -7.14 -15.59 -43.75
C ASP A 125 -6.10 -14.87 -42.89
N ASP A 126 -4.87 -14.87 -43.41
CA ASP A 126 -3.69 -14.20 -42.84
C ASP A 126 -3.84 -12.69 -43.05
N THR A 127 -4.94 -12.14 -42.55
CA THR A 127 -5.24 -10.71 -42.57
C THR A 127 -4.68 -10.10 -41.29
N ASP A 128 -3.40 -9.77 -41.38
CA ASP A 128 -2.86 -8.52 -40.85
C ASP A 128 -3.12 -8.26 -39.35
N MET A 129 -2.48 -9.06 -38.49
CA MET A 129 -2.34 -8.78 -37.05
C MET A 129 -1.60 -7.47 -36.74
N ALA A 130 -1.13 -6.72 -37.75
CA ALA A 130 -0.60 -5.38 -37.56
C ALA A 130 -1.69 -4.31 -37.35
N PHE A 131 -2.94 -4.55 -37.78
CA PHE A 131 -4.01 -3.54 -37.66
C PHE A 131 -4.66 -3.49 -36.27
N MET A 132 -4.62 -4.59 -35.51
CA MET A 132 -5.18 -4.68 -34.15
C MET A 132 -4.17 -4.31 -33.03
N LEU A 133 -2.89 -4.11 -33.38
CA LEU A 133 -1.84 -3.68 -32.46
C LEU A 133 -1.54 -2.17 -32.50
N SER A 134 -2.43 -1.39 -33.11
CA SER A 134 -2.51 0.05 -32.82
C SER A 134 -3.15 0.27 -31.45
N VAL A 135 -2.61 -0.36 -30.41
CA VAL A 135 -2.77 0.10 -29.04
C VAL A 135 -2.08 1.46 -29.02
N PRO A 136 -2.81 2.58 -28.84
CA PRO A 136 -2.15 3.86 -28.70
C PRO A 136 -1.12 3.74 -27.58
N GLU A 137 0.12 4.14 -27.83
CA GLU A 137 1.13 4.16 -26.77
C GLU A 137 0.54 4.83 -25.52
N PRO A 138 0.73 4.28 -24.31
CA PRO A 138 0.21 4.84 -23.07
C PRO A 138 0.93 6.15 -22.67
N THR A 139 1.66 6.78 -23.59
CA THR A 139 2.45 8.00 -23.40
C THR A 139 1.75 9.26 -23.92
N THR A 140 0.72 9.12 -24.75
CA THR A 140 -0.19 10.22 -25.04
C THR A 140 -1.30 10.21 -24.00
N GLU A 141 -1.26 11.15 -23.05
CA GLU A 141 -2.46 11.55 -22.31
C GLU A 141 -3.57 11.71 -23.35
N SER A 142 -4.62 10.88 -23.25
CA SER A 142 -5.78 11.02 -24.11
C SER A 142 -6.21 12.48 -24.02
N PHE A 143 -6.49 13.15 -25.15
CA PHE A 143 -6.99 14.52 -25.13
C PHE A 143 -8.15 14.69 -24.14
N VAL A 144 -8.97 13.65 -24.01
CA VAL A 144 -10.07 13.59 -23.04
C VAL A 144 -9.55 13.57 -21.60
N ASP A 145 -8.51 12.80 -21.29
CA ASP A 145 -7.92 12.72 -19.95
C ASP A 145 -7.22 14.04 -19.57
N ALA A 146 -6.47 14.65 -20.50
CA ALA A 146 -5.87 15.95 -20.31
C ALA A 146 -6.94 17.04 -20.08
N LEU A 147 -8.02 17.03 -20.86
CA LEU A 147 -9.14 17.95 -20.69
C LEU A 147 -9.88 17.73 -19.36
N LEU A 148 -10.10 16.48 -18.96
CA LEU A 148 -10.71 16.13 -17.68
C LEU A 148 -9.83 16.58 -16.52
N TRP A 149 -8.51 16.42 -16.64
CA TRP A 149 -7.54 16.91 -15.67
C TRP A 149 -7.58 18.43 -15.56
N ASP A 150 -7.54 19.16 -16.68
CA ASP A 150 -7.59 20.62 -16.71
C ASP A 150 -8.89 21.17 -16.09
N ILE A 151 -10.03 20.55 -16.40
CA ILE A 151 -11.33 20.90 -15.79
C ILE A 151 -11.31 20.62 -14.28
N SER A 152 -10.73 19.49 -13.86
CA SER A 152 -10.63 19.11 -12.45
C SER A 152 -9.73 20.07 -11.67
N VAL A 153 -8.59 20.45 -12.23
CA VAL A 153 -7.66 21.45 -11.66
C VAL A 153 -8.37 22.81 -11.55
N ALA A 154 -9.03 23.28 -12.61
CA ALA A 154 -9.73 24.56 -12.59
C ALA A 154 -10.88 24.58 -11.55
N ASN A 155 -11.61 23.47 -11.40
CA ASN A 155 -12.65 23.33 -10.38
C ASN A 155 -12.06 23.31 -8.97
N PHE A 156 -10.94 22.61 -8.77
CA PHE A 156 -10.24 22.58 -7.49
C PHE A 156 -9.68 23.96 -7.11
N GLU A 157 -9.06 24.69 -8.05
CA GLU A 157 -8.54 26.04 -7.83
C GLU A 157 -9.63 27.02 -7.37
N ARG A 158 -10.83 26.94 -7.95
CA ARG A 158 -11.98 27.75 -7.52
C ARG A 158 -12.47 27.39 -6.12
N ALA A 159 -12.40 26.11 -5.76
CA ALA A 159 -12.84 25.62 -4.46
C ALA A 159 -11.79 25.77 -3.36
N LEU A 160 -10.50 25.86 -3.71
CA LEU A 160 -9.38 25.92 -2.76
C LEU A 160 -9.54 27.02 -1.69
N PRO A 161 -9.95 28.27 -2.00
CA PRO A 161 -10.19 29.28 -0.97
C PRO A 161 -11.27 28.88 0.04
N GLN A 162 -12.32 28.19 -0.42
CA GLN A 162 -13.42 27.72 0.42
C GLN A 162 -12.98 26.54 1.29
N LEU A 163 -12.15 25.64 0.74
CA LEU A 163 -11.53 24.55 1.49
C LEU A 163 -10.61 25.07 2.60
N LEU A 164 -9.77 26.07 2.30
CA LEU A 164 -8.90 26.70 3.28
C LEU A 164 -9.70 27.43 4.38
N ASN A 165 -10.90 27.91 4.07
CA ASN A 165 -11.81 28.48 5.08
C ASN A 165 -12.30 27.49 6.14
N ALA A 166 -12.31 26.19 5.85
CA ALA A 166 -12.61 25.16 6.84
C ALA A 166 -11.47 24.92 7.85
N LEU A 167 -10.25 25.34 7.51
CA LEU A 167 -9.07 25.18 8.37
C LEU A 167 -8.89 26.37 9.30
N THR A 168 -8.53 26.07 10.54
CA THR A 168 -8.07 27.08 11.52
C THR A 168 -6.73 27.68 11.06
N PRO A 169 -6.35 28.88 11.56
CA PRO A 169 -5.08 29.51 11.19
C PRO A 169 -3.85 28.60 11.42
N ARG A 170 -3.91 27.77 12.46
CA ARG A 170 -2.83 26.84 12.79
C ARG A 170 -2.78 25.63 11.87
N GLU A 171 -3.94 25.11 11.46
CA GLU A 171 -4.05 24.04 10.47
C GLU A 171 -3.64 24.50 9.08
N ARG A 172 -3.91 25.77 8.71
CA ARG A 172 -3.42 26.36 7.46
C ARG A 172 -1.89 26.41 7.41
N GLN A 173 -1.24 26.85 8.49
CA GLN A 173 0.23 26.84 8.57
C GLN A 173 0.80 25.43 8.36
N VAL A 174 0.18 24.41 8.97
CA VAL A 174 0.58 23.01 8.76
C VAL A 174 0.32 22.59 7.32
N PHE A 175 -0.82 22.94 6.74
CA PHE A 175 -1.16 22.66 5.35
C PHE A 175 -0.19 23.31 4.36
N ASP A 176 0.24 24.55 4.58
CA ASP A 176 1.21 25.25 3.75
C ASP A 176 2.58 24.53 3.79
N CYS A 177 2.99 24.02 4.95
CA CYS A 177 4.20 23.21 5.06
C CYS A 177 4.07 21.86 4.32
N ILE A 178 2.90 21.20 4.39
CA ILE A 178 2.64 19.96 3.63
C ILE A 178 2.69 20.25 2.11
N ARG A 179 2.11 21.36 1.67
CA ARG A 179 2.13 21.78 0.26
C ARG A 179 3.56 22.02 -0.24
N GLY A 180 4.47 22.42 0.64
CA GLY A 180 5.90 22.55 0.37
C GLY A 180 6.72 21.26 0.48
N ASP A 181 6.07 20.10 0.61
CA ASP A 181 6.70 18.77 0.75
C ASP A 181 7.67 18.66 1.96
N MET A 182 7.35 19.35 3.05
CA MET A 182 8.20 19.37 4.25
C MET A 182 8.01 18.11 5.11
N GLN A 183 9.10 17.60 5.69
CA GLN A 183 9.01 16.45 6.59
C GLN A 183 8.42 16.86 7.95
N ASN A 184 7.72 15.92 8.61
CA ASN A 184 7.10 16.16 9.93
C ASN A 184 8.06 16.72 10.99
N ARG A 185 9.34 16.35 10.91
CA ARG A 185 10.39 16.87 11.80
C ARG A 185 10.59 18.38 11.60
N ASP A 186 10.71 18.81 10.35
CA ASP A 186 10.95 20.20 9.98
C ASP A 186 9.71 21.06 10.28
N ILE A 187 8.51 20.49 10.07
CA ILE A 187 7.23 21.12 10.48
C ILE A 187 7.19 21.33 11.99
N ALA A 188 7.61 20.33 12.77
CA ALA A 188 7.66 20.44 14.23
C ALA A 188 8.60 21.56 14.69
N GLU A 189 9.74 21.71 14.03
CA GLU A 189 10.74 22.73 14.34
C GLU A 189 10.25 24.14 13.97
N ILE A 190 9.78 24.34 12.74
CA ILE A 190 9.32 25.64 12.21
C ILE A 190 8.08 26.15 12.94
N LEU A 191 7.14 25.25 13.22
CA LEU A 191 5.91 25.62 13.91
C LEU A 191 6.05 25.53 15.43
N HIS A 192 7.21 25.16 15.98
CA HIS A 192 7.42 24.97 17.43
C HIS A 192 6.36 24.03 18.05
N LEU A 193 6.15 22.88 17.42
CA LEU A 193 5.21 21.84 17.84
C LEU A 193 5.96 20.62 18.40
N SER A 194 5.29 19.84 19.23
CA SER A 194 5.83 18.53 19.63
C SER A 194 5.74 17.54 18.46
N SER A 195 6.66 16.58 18.42
CA SER A 195 6.72 15.53 17.39
C SER A 195 5.42 14.71 17.28
N GLY A 196 4.71 14.53 18.40
CA GLY A 196 3.41 13.86 18.42
C GLY A 196 2.23 14.75 17.99
N ARG A 197 2.37 16.08 18.03
CA ARG A 197 1.29 17.02 17.69
C ARG A 197 1.17 17.25 16.18
N VAL A 198 2.28 17.19 15.45
CA VAL A 198 2.30 17.32 13.98
C VAL A 198 1.41 16.28 13.29
N PRO A 199 1.56 14.95 13.50
CA PRO A 199 0.70 13.96 12.84
C PRO A 199 -0.78 14.10 13.24
N GLN A 200 -1.08 14.58 14.45
CA GLN A 200 -2.46 14.88 14.84
C GLN A 200 -3.05 16.04 14.02
N LEU A 201 -2.28 17.11 13.83
CA LEU A 201 -2.72 18.26 13.03
C LEU A 201 -2.86 17.89 11.55
N ILE A 202 -1.95 17.07 11.01
CA ILE A 202 -2.06 16.54 9.64
C ILE A 202 -3.37 15.75 9.47
N ASN A 203 -3.65 14.81 10.38
CA ASN A 203 -4.90 14.06 10.35
C ASN A 203 -6.14 14.97 10.48
N GLN A 204 -6.07 16.03 11.30
CA GLN A 204 -7.16 17.00 11.45
C GLN A 204 -7.39 17.81 10.15
N VAL A 205 -6.30 18.24 9.50
CA VAL A 205 -6.35 18.90 8.19
C VAL A 205 -6.98 17.98 7.15
N GLU A 206 -6.54 16.73 7.06
CA GLU A 206 -7.05 15.75 6.10
C GLU A 206 -8.56 15.51 6.28
N ILE A 207 -9.00 15.27 7.52
CA ILE A 207 -10.43 15.05 7.82
C ILE A 207 -11.26 16.27 7.43
N LYS A 208 -10.81 17.49 7.80
CA LYS A 208 -11.55 18.73 7.51
C LYS A 208 -11.61 19.03 6.02
N LEU A 209 -10.50 18.87 5.30
CA LEU A 209 -10.47 19.06 3.86
C LEU A 209 -11.35 18.03 3.16
N LYS A 210 -11.31 16.76 3.58
CA LYS A 210 -12.19 15.72 3.03
C LYS A 210 -13.67 16.06 3.23
N GLN A 211 -14.06 16.51 4.43
CA GLN A 211 -15.43 16.94 4.70
C GLN A 211 -15.83 18.16 3.86
N ALA A 212 -14.95 19.15 3.74
CA ALA A 212 -15.20 20.34 2.93
C ALA A 212 -15.31 19.99 1.43
N CYS A 213 -14.48 19.08 0.92
CA CYS A 213 -14.59 18.56 -0.45
C CYS A 213 -15.92 17.85 -0.69
N GLN A 214 -16.43 17.08 0.27
CA GLN A 214 -17.75 16.43 0.19
C GLN A 214 -18.90 17.44 0.17
N GLN A 215 -18.79 18.54 0.93
CA GLN A 215 -19.78 19.61 0.96
C GLN A 215 -19.81 20.42 -0.35
N LEU A 216 -18.64 20.59 -0.97
CA LEU A 216 -18.49 21.30 -2.24
C LEU A 216 -18.75 20.41 -3.46
N GLY A 217 -19.08 19.13 -3.27
CA GLY A 217 -19.34 18.18 -4.35
C GLY A 217 -18.10 17.82 -5.18
N LEU A 218 -16.90 18.08 -4.66
CA LEU A 218 -15.64 17.73 -5.33
C LEU A 218 -15.31 16.24 -5.23
N ILE A 219 -15.84 15.57 -4.21
CA ILE A 219 -15.70 14.13 -4.00
C ILE A 219 -17.05 13.54 -3.59
N GLU A 220 -17.30 12.31 -4.01
CA GLU A 220 -18.54 11.60 -3.70
C GLU A 220 -18.73 11.44 -2.17
N GLN A 221 -19.96 11.62 -1.71
CA GLN A 221 -20.32 11.29 -0.34
C GLN A 221 -20.29 9.77 -0.20
N THR A 222 -19.28 9.24 0.49
CA THR A 222 -19.32 7.85 0.94
C THR A 222 -20.47 7.73 1.94
N VAL A 223 -21.65 7.33 1.44
CA VAL A 223 -22.77 6.94 2.28
C VAL A 223 -22.27 5.78 3.13
N SER A 224 -21.97 6.06 4.39
CA SER A 224 -21.75 5.02 5.39
C SER A 224 -23.06 4.26 5.50
N ALA A 225 -23.16 3.13 4.81
CA ALA A 225 -24.18 2.12 5.06
C ALA A 225 -23.99 1.64 6.51
N GLY A 226 -24.69 2.31 7.42
CA GLY A 226 -24.85 1.88 8.79
C GLY A 226 -25.73 0.65 8.80
N VAL A 227 -25.18 -0.43 9.35
CA VAL A 227 -25.93 -1.54 9.95
C VAL A 227 -26.51 -1.04 11.28
#